data_AF-A0A0V1AHT5-F1
#
_entry.id   AF-A0A0V1AHT5-F1
#
_cell.length_a   1.000
_cell.length_b   1.000
_cell.length_c   1.000
_cell.angle_alpha   90.00
_cell.angle_beta   90.00
_cell.angle_gamma   90.00
#
_symmetry.space_group_name_H-M   'P 1'
#
loop_
_entity.id
_entity.type
_entity.pdbx_description
1 polymer ?
#
loop_
_entity_poly.entity_id
_entity_poly.type
_entity_poly.pdbx_seq_one_letter_code
_entity_poly.pdbx_strand_id
1 'polypeptide(L)'
;MEIDTGSEYTILSEYVFRKLSQERKIRLESITLKLATFQGELVKVKGSCSVNVQYGNIHRTLTLIVAKGHCPNLLGLNWFEPLGIHLSGVHHLTSNPPQISEVLRKYRS
;
A
#
# COMPACT_ATOMS: atom_id res chain seq x y z
N MET A 1 -4.17 6.27 5.82
CA MET A 1 -3.55 5.51 4.71
C MET A 1 -4.38 4.26 4.50
N GLU A 2 -4.45 3.78 3.27
CA GLU A 2 -5.06 2.50 2.91
C GLU A 2 -4.00 1.41 2.96
N ILE A 3 -4.32 0.23 3.50
CA ILE A 3 -3.41 -0.91 3.53
C ILE A 3 -3.52 -1.60 2.17
N ASP A 4 -2.41 -1.70 1.44
CA ASP A 4 -2.39 -2.22 0.08
C ASP A 4 -1.31 -3.30 -0.08
N THR A 5 -1.77 -4.55 -0.16
CA THR A 5 -0.92 -5.73 -0.36
C THR A 5 -0.47 -5.89 -1.82
N GLY A 6 -1.10 -5.18 -2.75
CA GLY A 6 -0.73 -5.14 -4.16
C GLY A 6 0.36 -4.13 -4.48
N SER A 7 0.74 -3.29 -3.52
CA SER A 7 1.82 -2.31 -3.67
C SER A 7 3.07 -2.72 -2.91
N GLU A 8 4.20 -2.82 -3.62
CA GLU A 8 5.50 -3.10 -3.01
C GLU A 8 5.94 -1.97 -2.06
N TYR A 9 5.57 -0.72 -2.38
CA TYR A 9 6.01 0.46 -1.66
C TYR A 9 4.86 1.21 -1.00
N THR A 10 5.13 1.79 0.16
CA THR A 10 4.30 2.80 0.79
C THR A 10 4.41 4.09 -0.01
N ILE A 11 3.25 4.61 -0.43
CA ILE A 11 3.14 5.76 -1.32
C ILE A 11 2.35 6.86 -0.62
N LEU A 12 2.89 8.07 -0.65
CA LEU A 12 2.20 9.27 -0.19
C LEU A 12 2.01 10.23 -1.36
N SER A 13 0.82 10.81 -1.45
CA SER A 13 0.57 11.91 -2.38
C SER A 13 1.41 13.14 -2.03
N GLU A 14 1.85 13.86 -3.06
CA GLU A 14 2.56 15.12 -2.91
C GLU A 14 1.76 16.14 -2.08
N TYR A 15 0.43 16.12 -2.19
CA TYR A 15 -0.44 16.98 -1.40
C TYR A 15 -0.28 16.75 0.11
N VAL A 16 -0.32 15.49 0.55
CA VAL A 16 -0.16 15.14 1.97
C VAL A 16 1.29 15.34 2.40
N PHE A 17 2.25 14.97 1.55
CA PHE A 17 3.67 15.19 1.84
C PHE A 17 3.99 16.66 2.10
N ARG A 18 3.44 17.58 1.31
CA ARG A 18 3.67 19.02 1.49
C ARG A 18 3.21 19.53 2.85
N LYS A 19 2.09 19.02 3.37
CA LYS A 19 1.61 19.37 4.72
C LYS A 19 2.55 18.85 5.79
N LEU A 20 2.97 17.59 5.69
CA LEU A 20 3.91 16.97 6.64
C LEU A 20 5.29 17.64 6.61
N SER A 21 5.78 17.99 5.42
CA SER A 21 7.12 18.55 5.26
C SER A 21 7.20 20.01 5.72
N GLN A 22 6.10 20.77 5.72
CA GLN A 22 6.06 22.12 6.29
C GLN A 22 6.37 22.11 7.79
N GLU A 23 5.83 21.15 8.53
CA GLU A 23 6.04 21.04 9.98
C GLU A 23 7.41 20.44 10.35
N ARG A 24 7.97 19.60 9.48
CA ARG A 24 9.12 18.73 9.80
C ARG A 24 10.37 18.99 8.96
N LYS A 25 10.32 19.88 7.96
CA LYS A 25 11.41 20.18 7.00
C LYS A 25 12.02 18.94 6.33
N ILE A 26 11.18 17.96 5.98
CA ILE A 26 11.61 16.73 5.31
C ILE A 26 12.03 17.03 3.87
N ARG A 27 13.22 16.59 3.48
CA ARG A 27 13.74 16.71 2.12
C ARG A 27 13.53 15.41 1.35
N LEU A 28 13.20 15.53 0.07
CA LEU A 28 13.13 14.40 -0.84
C LEU A 28 14.50 14.10 -1.43
N GLU A 29 14.77 12.82 -1.58
CA GLU A 29 15.90 12.27 -2.31
C GLU A 29 15.45 11.87 -3.71
N SER A 30 16.36 12.02 -4.68
CA SER A 30 16.13 11.54 -6.05
C SER A 30 16.13 10.01 -6.06
N ILE A 31 15.22 9.42 -6.82
CA ILE A 31 15.10 7.96 -6.96
C ILE A 31 14.76 7.59 -8.41
N THR A 32 15.40 6.53 -8.91
CA THR A 32 15.13 5.93 -10.21
C THR A 32 14.13 4.78 -10.07
N LEU A 33 12.95 5.06 -9.52
CA LEU A 33 11.87 4.08 -9.33
C LEU A 33 10.75 4.34 -10.33
N LYS A 34 10.31 3.29 -11.03
CA LYS A 34 9.13 3.31 -11.89
C LYS A 34 8.00 2.56 -11.20
N LEU A 35 6.91 3.27 -10.93
CA LEU A 35 5.69 2.70 -10.36
C LEU A 35 4.59 2.74 -11.42
N ALA A 36 3.75 1.72 -11.43
CA ALA A 36 2.56 1.66 -12.26
C ALA A 36 1.33 1.33 -11.40
N THR A 37 0.17 1.84 -11.80
CA THR A 37 -1.10 1.41 -11.24
C THR A 37 -1.41 -0.02 -11.66
N PHE A 38 -2.43 -0.62 -11.04
CA PHE A 38 -2.93 -1.94 -11.45
C PHE A 38 -3.33 -1.99 -12.94
N GLN A 39 -3.84 -0.87 -13.49
CA GLN A 39 -4.19 -0.74 -14.90
C GLN A 39 -2.97 -0.52 -15.82
N GLY A 40 -1.76 -0.47 -15.28
CA GLY A 40 -0.52 -0.27 -16.02
C GLY A 40 -0.16 1.19 -16.28
N GLU A 41 -0.88 2.15 -15.70
CA GLU A 41 -0.58 3.57 -15.89
C GLU A 41 0.65 3.98 -15.05
N LEU A 42 1.61 4.67 -15.67
CA LEU A 42 2.81 5.09 -14.96
C LEU A 42 2.50 6.20 -13.93
N VAL A 43 2.89 5.94 -12.68
CA VAL A 43 2.81 6.90 -11.59
C VAL A 43 4.04 7.82 -11.64
N LYS A 44 3.78 9.13 -11.66
CA LYS A 44 4.85 10.15 -11.62
C LYS A 44 5.44 10.25 -10.22
N VAL A 45 6.61 9.66 -10.00
CA VAL A 45 7.34 9.75 -8.72
C VAL A 45 8.04 11.10 -8.59
N LYS A 46 7.98 11.70 -7.40
CA LYS A 46 8.69 12.95 -7.05
C LYS A 46 10.01 12.69 -6.35
N GLY A 47 10.09 11.62 -5.56
CA GLY A 47 11.28 11.24 -4.80
C GLY A 47 10.93 10.25 -3.70
N SER A 48 11.94 9.91 -2.91
CA SER A 48 11.80 9.13 -1.68
C SER A 48 12.22 9.96 -0.48
N CYS A 49 11.82 9.54 0.71
CA CYS A 49 12.40 10.04 1.96
C CYS A 49 12.29 8.96 3.04
N SER A 50 13.16 9.06 4.04
CA SER A 50 13.04 8.28 5.27
C SER A 50 12.18 9.05 6.27
N VAL A 51 11.19 8.38 6.87
CA VAL A 51 10.30 8.97 7.88
C VAL A 51 10.28 8.12 9.14
N ASN A 52 10.18 8.78 10.29
CA ASN A 52 9.97 8.09 11.56
C ASN A 52 8.49 7.73 11.70
N VAL A 53 8.21 6.44 11.84
CA VAL A 53 6.88 5.85 11.89
C VAL A 53 6.67 5.24 13.27
N GLN A 54 5.49 5.49 13.84
CA GLN A 54 5.01 4.83 15.05
C GLN A 54 3.76 4.02 14.72
N TYR A 55 3.79 2.73 15.05
CA TYR A 55 2.65 1.82 14.96
C TYR A 55 2.51 1.06 16.28
N GLY A 56 1.54 1.48 17.11
CA GLY A 56 1.48 1.04 18.50
C GLY A 56 2.78 1.36 19.25
N ASN A 57 3.44 0.31 19.75
CA ASN A 57 4.73 0.41 20.46
C ASN A 57 5.95 0.30 19.52
N ILE A 58 5.73 0.02 18.23
CA ILE A 58 6.80 -0.14 17.24
C ILE A 58 7.19 1.23 16.69
N HIS A 59 8.49 1.53 16.75
CA HIS A 59 9.09 2.76 16.22
C HIS A 59 10.17 2.39 15.22
N ARG A 60 10.04 2.86 13.98
CA ARG A 60 10.97 2.55 12.88
C ARG A 60 11.17 3.76 11.97
N THR A 61 12.37 3.88 11.41
CA THR A 61 12.62 4.78 10.28
C THR A 61 12.44 3.99 8.99
N LEU A 62 11.46 4.38 8.18
CA LEU A 62 11.05 3.62 6.99
C LEU A 62 11.01 4.49 5.74
N THR A 63 11.28 3.87 4.59
CA THR A 63 11.28 4.53 3.28
C THR A 63 9.85 4.79 2.79
N LEU A 64 9.58 6.04 2.43
CA LEU A 64 8.32 6.51 1.85
C LEU A 64 8.55 7.03 0.44
N ILE A 65 7.72 6.59 -0.51
CA ILE A 65 7.74 7.13 -1.88
C ILE A 65 6.71 8.25 -1.99
N VAL A 66 7.11 9.38 -2.56
CA VAL A 66 6.19 10.51 -2.80
C VAL A 66 5.83 10.55 -4.28
N ALA A 67 4.55 10.42 -4.57
CA ALA A 67 4.01 10.48 -5.93
C ALA A 67 3.34 11.85 -6.20
N LYS A 68 3.49 12.36 -7.42
CA LYS A 68 2.87 13.62 -7.86
C LYS A 68 1.36 13.43 -8.08
N GLY A 69 0.62 14.51 -7.90
CA GLY A 69 -0.82 14.54 -8.15
C GLY A 69 -1.65 13.94 -7.01
N HIS A 70 -2.90 13.59 -7.32
CA HIS A 70 -3.87 13.06 -6.38
C HIS A 70 -3.91 11.52 -6.46
N CYS A 71 -2.92 10.87 -5.85
CA CYS A 71 -2.92 9.41 -5.67
C CYS A 71 -3.44 9.05 -4.26
N PRO A 72 -3.98 7.84 -4.08
CA PRO A 72 -4.26 7.32 -2.74
C PRO A 72 -2.96 7.23 -1.93
N ASN A 73 -3.10 7.38 -0.61
CA ASN A 73 -1.97 7.22 0.30
C ASN A 73 -1.96 5.78 0.80
N LEU A 74 -0.99 5.00 0.33
CA LEU A 74 -0.93 3.54 0.48
C LEU A 74 0.14 3.15 1.48
N LEU A 75 -0.17 2.19 2.34
CA LEU A 75 0.78 1.42 3.14
C LEU A 75 1.06 0.14 2.39
N GLY A 76 2.24 0.07 1.77
CA GLY A 76 2.68 -1.05 0.95
C GLY A 76 3.56 -2.03 1.72
N LEU A 77 3.91 -3.13 1.07
CA LEU A 77 4.61 -4.27 1.66
C LEU A 77 5.94 -3.91 2.33
N ASN A 78 6.66 -2.91 1.83
CA ASN A 78 7.92 -2.46 2.43
C ASN A 78 7.77 -1.98 3.89
N TRP A 79 6.55 -1.70 4.36
CA TRP A 79 6.27 -1.33 5.76
C TRP A 79 5.63 -2.47 6.56
N PHE A 80 5.27 -3.60 5.93
CA PHE A 80 4.54 -4.66 6.64
C PHE A 80 5.41 -5.34 7.69
N GLU A 81 6.50 -5.98 7.25
CA GLU A 81 7.41 -6.70 8.15
C GLU A 81 8.01 -5.79 9.23
N PRO A 82 8.51 -4.57 8.92
CA PRO A 82 9.05 -3.68 9.94
C PRO A 82 8.04 -3.21 10.99
N LEU A 83 6.74 -3.19 10.64
CA LEU A 83 5.65 -2.83 11.54
C LEU A 83 4.95 -4.05 12.15
N GLY A 84 5.42 -5.27 11.88
CA GLY A 84 4.78 -6.51 12.37
C GLY A 84 3.36 -6.72 11.81
N ILE A 85 3.06 -6.18 10.63
CA ILE A 85 1.80 -6.41 9.94
C ILE A 85 1.92 -7.73 9.20
N HIS A 86 1.12 -8.70 9.63
CA HIS A 86 1.06 -10.03 9.01
C HIS A 86 -0.37 -10.30 8.54
N LEU A 87 -0.48 -10.84 7.33
CA LEU A 87 -1.73 -11.41 6.84
C LEU A 87 -1.79 -12.86 7.29
N SER A 88 -2.71 -13.16 8.19
CA SER A 88 -2.99 -14.53 8.64
C SER A 88 -4.35 -14.98 8.11
N GLY A 89 -4.41 -16.21 7.62
CA GLY A 89 -5.63 -16.82 7.10
C GLY A 89 -5.59 -16.92 5.58
N VAL A 90 -5.58 -18.16 5.09
CA VAL A 90 -5.98 -18.46 3.72
C VAL A 90 -7.49 -18.69 3.78
N HIS A 91 -8.25 -18.14 2.82
CA HIS A 91 -9.61 -18.61 2.65
C HIS A 91 -9.53 -20.08 2.25
N HIS A 92 -9.73 -20.97 3.22
CA HIS A 92 -9.70 -22.40 3.00
C HIS A 92 -10.87 -22.70 2.05
N LEU A 93 -10.55 -22.90 0.76
CA LEU A 93 -11.48 -23.56 -0.14
C LEU A 93 -11.67 -24.94 0.47
N THR A 94 -12.77 -25.14 1.18
CA THR A 94 -13.13 -26.48 1.62
C THR A 94 -13.08 -27.36 0.38
N SER A 95 -12.36 -28.47 0.45
CA SER A 95 -12.22 -29.46 -0.63
C SER A 95 -13.56 -30.12 -1.02
N ASN A 96 -14.66 -29.67 -0.43
CA ASN A 96 -16.00 -29.79 -0.97
C ASN A 96 -16.26 -28.59 -1.89
N PRO A 97 -15.98 -28.68 -3.21
CA PRO A 97 -16.54 -27.71 -4.14
C PRO A 97 -18.05 -27.65 -3.91
N PRO A 98 -18.67 -26.45 -3.91
CA PRO A 98 -20.13 -26.38 -3.88
C PRO A 98 -20.63 -27.26 -5.00
N GLN A 99 -21.49 -28.23 -4.66
CA GLN A 99 -22.03 -29.10 -5.69
C GLN A 99 -22.65 -28.20 -6.75
N ILE A 100 -22.37 -28.47 -8.03
CA ILE A 100 -22.87 -27.69 -9.16
C ILE A 100 -24.38 -27.45 -9.03
N SER A 101 -25.13 -28.40 -8.46
CA SER A 101 -26.54 -28.29 -8.09
C SER A 101 -26.88 -27.09 -7.20
N GLU A 102 -26.04 -26.77 -6.21
CA GLU A 102 -26.23 -25.68 -5.27
C GLU A 102 -25.97 -24.32 -5.91
N VAL A 103 -24.96 -24.24 -6.79
CA VAL A 103 -24.70 -23.06 -7.62
C VAL A 103 -25.86 -22.86 -8.61
N LEU A 104 -26.28 -23.90 -9.31
CA LEU A 104 -27.38 -23.83 -10.27
C LEU A 104 -28.73 -23.47 -9.62
N ARG A 105 -28.97 -23.90 -8.37
CA ARG A 105 -30.17 -23.49 -7.61
C ARG A 105 -30.20 -21.98 -7.35
N LYS A 106 -29.04 -21.36 -7.09
CA LYS A 106 -28.93 -19.91 -6.86
C LYS A 106 -29.27 -19.08 -8.10
N TYR A 107 -29.17 -19.66 -9.29
CA TYR A 107 -29.39 -18.98 -10.57
C TYR A 107 -30.62 -19.51 -11.36
N ARG A 108 -31.48 -20.33 -10.74
CA ARG A 108 -32.80 -20.61 -11.30
C ARG A 108 -33.77 -19.53 -10.86
N SER A 109 -34.10 -18.65 -11.79
CA SER A 109 -35.26 -17.76 -11.77
C SER A 109 -36.56 -18.55 -11.65
#